data_AF-A0A5A9P1Y3-F1
#
_entry.id   AF-A0A5A9P1Y3-F1
#
_cell.length_a   1.000
_cell.length_b   1.000
_cell.length_c   1.000
_cell.angle_alpha   90.00
_cell.angle_beta   90.00
_cell.angle_gamma   90.00
#
_symmetry.space_group_name_H-M   'P 1'
#
loop_
_entity.id
_entity.type
_entity.pdbx_description
1 polymer ?
#
loop_
_entity_poly.entity_id
_entity_poly.type
_entity_poly.pdbx_seq_one_letter_code
_entity_poly.pdbx_strand_id
1 'polypeptide(L)'
;MFICFYRQASLNDGAERFYTQAANLRPKYPAALMNLGAILHLNGKLQEAEANYLRALELKPDDTITQSNLRKLWNIMEKQGLRTLAP
;
A
#
# COMPACT_ATOMS: atom_id res chain seq x y z
N MET A 1 2.57 23.67 -10.52
CA MET A 1 2.25 22.25 -10.27
C MET A 1 3.38 21.43 -9.63
N PHE A 2 4.60 21.95 -9.46
CA PHE A 2 5.71 21.22 -8.81
C PHE A 2 5.69 21.25 -7.27
N ILE A 3 5.19 22.33 -6.66
CA ILE A 3 5.23 22.53 -5.20
C ILE A 3 4.31 21.54 -4.46
N CYS A 4 3.16 21.17 -5.07
CA CYS A 4 2.26 20.16 -4.50
C CYS A 4 2.86 18.75 -4.55
N PHE A 5 3.67 18.43 -5.57
CA PHE A 5 4.28 17.10 -5.71
C PHE A 5 5.33 16.86 -4.64
N TYR A 6 6.19 17.85 -4.35
CA TYR A 6 7.14 17.80 -3.24
C TYR A 6 6.45 17.75 -1.88
N ARG A 7 5.34 18.49 -1.71
CA ARG A 7 4.57 18.46 -0.46
C ARG A 7 3.95 17.08 -0.22
N GLN A 8 3.39 16.47 -1.27
CA GLN A 8 2.78 15.15 -1.19
C GLN A 8 3.83 14.06 -0.93
N ALA A 9 4.95 14.07 -1.65
CA ALA A 9 6.06 13.14 -1.41
C ALA A 9 6.62 13.26 0.02
N SER A 10 6.85 14.49 0.50
CA SER A 10 7.39 14.73 1.84
C SER A 10 6.41 14.38 2.97
N LEU A 11 5.09 14.53 2.76
CA LEU A 11 4.06 14.07 3.72
C LEU A 11 3.97 12.53 3.76
N ASN A 12 4.18 11.88 2.62
CA ASN A 12 4.08 10.44 2.53
C ASN A 12 5.28 9.74 3.21
N ASP A 13 6.48 10.31 3.20
CA ASP A 13 7.64 9.75 3.90
C ASP A 13 7.44 9.69 5.42
N GLY A 14 6.80 10.73 5.98
CA GLY A 14 6.41 10.74 7.40
C GLY A 14 5.38 9.67 7.71
N ALA A 15 4.33 9.59 6.89
CA ALA A 15 3.27 8.58 7.05
C ALA A 15 3.82 7.15 6.92
N GLU A 16 4.74 6.91 6.00
CA GLU A 16 5.39 5.61 5.81
C GLU A 16 6.13 5.19 7.09
N ARG A 17 6.91 6.09 7.70
CA ARG A 17 7.61 5.80 8.96
C ARG A 17 6.64 5.51 10.10
N PHE A 18 5.58 6.32 10.25
CA PHE A 18 4.58 6.11 11.29
C PHE A 18 3.86 4.76 11.15
N TYR A 19 3.43 4.41 9.94
CA TYR A 19 2.74 3.13 9.71
C TYR A 19 3.69 1.93 9.76
N THR A 20 4.97 2.10 9.39
CA THR A 20 6.00 1.07 9.59
C THR A 20 6.20 0.79 11.07
N GLN A 21 6.31 1.83 11.91
CA GLN A 21 6.37 1.65 13.35
C GLN A 21 5.10 1.01 13.91
N ALA A 22 3.92 1.42 13.45
CA ALA A 22 2.66 0.81 13.86
C ALA A 22 2.58 -0.68 13.48
N ALA A 23 3.03 -1.05 12.28
CA ALA A 23 3.11 -2.43 11.82
C ALA A 23 4.14 -3.23 12.64
N ASN A 24 5.27 -2.63 13.03
CA ASN A 24 6.26 -3.29 13.90
C ASN A 24 5.74 -3.50 15.33
N LEU A 25 5.00 -2.52 15.87
CA LEU A 25 4.40 -2.61 17.21
C LEU A 25 3.25 -3.61 17.24
N ARG A 26 2.48 -3.71 16.15
CA ARG A 26 1.35 -4.63 16.02
C ARG A 26 1.34 -5.29 14.64
N PRO A 27 2.18 -6.32 14.43
CA PRO A 27 2.29 -7.00 13.13
C PRO A 27 1.03 -7.78 12.72
N LYS A 28 0.10 -7.96 13.66
CA LYS A 28 -1.20 -8.60 13.43
C LYS A 28 -2.37 -7.61 13.40
N TYR A 29 -2.11 -6.33 13.12
CA TYR A 29 -3.15 -5.32 13.00
C TYR A 29 -3.45 -4.98 11.53
N PRO A 30 -4.56 -5.51 10.95
CA PRO A 30 -4.84 -5.39 9.52
C PRO A 30 -4.91 -3.94 9.03
N ALA A 31 -5.47 -3.04 9.85
CA ALA A 31 -5.62 -1.64 9.49
C ALA A 31 -4.28 -0.91 9.35
N ALA A 32 -3.26 -1.25 10.16
CA ALA A 32 -1.92 -0.67 10.00
C ALA A 32 -1.26 -1.15 8.71
N LEU A 33 -1.38 -2.44 8.39
CA LEU A 33 -0.85 -3.02 7.15
C LEU A 33 -1.56 -2.43 5.91
N MET A 34 -2.89 -2.31 5.96
CA MET A 34 -3.68 -1.65 4.91
C MET A 34 -3.22 -0.20 4.69
N ASN A 35 -3.07 0.58 5.76
CA ASN A 35 -2.66 1.97 5.67
C ASN A 35 -1.20 2.11 5.19
N LEU A 36 -0.30 1.23 5.63
CA LEU A 36 1.07 1.18 5.12
C LEU A 36 1.08 0.87 3.62
N GLY A 37 0.32 -0.13 3.17
CA GLY A 37 0.14 -0.45 1.76
C GLY A 37 -0.41 0.71 0.95
N ALA A 38 -1.32 1.50 1.52
CA ALA A 38 -1.86 2.71 0.87
C ALA A 38 -0.80 3.80 0.69
N ILE A 39 0.02 4.07 1.69
CA ILE A 39 1.11 5.03 1.56
C ILE A 39 2.18 4.55 0.57
N LEU A 40 2.55 3.27 0.62
CA LEU A 40 3.51 2.68 -0.32
C LEU A 40 3.00 2.73 -1.76
N HIS A 41 1.70 2.47 -1.97
CA HIS A 41 1.04 2.61 -3.27
C HIS A 41 1.11 4.06 -3.77
N LEU A 42 0.84 5.04 -2.92
CA LEU A 42 0.97 6.47 -3.27
C LEU A 42 2.42 6.88 -3.56
N ASN A 43 3.40 6.24 -2.91
CA ASN A 43 4.83 6.45 -3.12
C ASN A 43 5.38 5.71 -4.35
N GLY A 44 4.56 4.94 -5.07
CA GLY A 44 5.00 4.15 -6.22
C GLY A 44 5.80 2.89 -5.86
N LYS A 45 5.89 2.53 -4.56
CA LYS A 45 6.51 1.30 -4.08
C LYS A 45 5.53 0.13 -4.21
N LEU A 46 5.21 -0.23 -5.45
CA LEU A 46 4.04 -1.07 -5.76
C LEU A 46 4.16 -2.50 -5.21
N GLN A 47 5.34 -3.11 -5.27
CA GLN A 47 5.59 -4.47 -4.77
C GLN A 47 5.46 -4.53 -3.23
N GLU A 48 6.00 -3.53 -2.52
CA GLU A 48 5.88 -3.44 -1.06
C GLU A 48 4.41 -3.18 -0.64
N ALA A 49 3.70 -2.37 -1.42
CA ALA A 49 2.27 -2.13 -1.21
C ALA A 49 1.46 -3.43 -1.36
N GLU A 50 1.75 -4.24 -2.39
CA GLU A 50 1.08 -5.52 -2.64
C GLU A 50 1.27 -6.47 -1.45
N ALA A 51 2.51 -6.64 -0.97
CA ALA A 51 2.80 -7.50 0.18
C ALA A 51 2.03 -7.09 1.43
N ASN A 52 1.94 -5.78 1.71
CA ASN A 52 1.22 -5.27 2.87
C ASN A 52 -0.30 -5.47 2.77
N TYR A 53 -0.88 -5.24 1.59
CA TYR A 53 -2.31 -5.50 1.37
C TYR A 53 -2.65 -6.99 1.45
N LEU A 54 -1.82 -7.86 0.86
CA LEU A 54 -2.02 -9.31 0.96
C LEU A 54 -1.97 -9.77 2.43
N ARG A 55 -0.99 -9.28 3.20
CA ARG A 55 -0.88 -9.60 4.63
C ARG A 55 -2.06 -9.06 5.44
N ALA A 56 -2.59 -7.89 5.10
CA ALA A 56 -3.81 -7.36 5.71
C ALA A 56 -5.03 -8.26 5.42
N LEU A 57 -5.15 -8.77 4.19
CA LEU A 57 -6.22 -9.70 3.78
C LEU A 57 -6.05 -11.10 4.38
N GLU A 58 -4.83 -11.58 4.61
CA GLU A 58 -4.61 -12.83 5.35
C GLU A 58 -5.18 -12.75 6.77
N LEU A 59 -5.09 -11.58 7.41
CA LEU A 59 -5.62 -11.36 8.76
C LEU A 59 -7.10 -10.98 8.77
N LYS A 60 -7.58 -10.30 7.72
CA LYS A 60 -8.99 -9.91 7.56
C LYS A 60 -9.40 -10.06 6.09
N PRO A 61 -9.79 -11.27 5.66
CA PRO A 61 -10.13 -11.56 4.27
C PRO A 61 -11.30 -10.71 3.75
N ASP A 62 -12.25 -10.39 4.62
CA ASP A 62 -13.49 -9.66 4.29
C ASP A 62 -13.32 -8.13 4.25
N ASP A 63 -12.08 -7.62 4.30
CA ASP A 63 -11.83 -6.19 4.20
C ASP A 63 -11.95 -5.68 2.75
N THR A 64 -13.17 -5.28 2.39
CA THR A 64 -13.51 -4.75 1.07
C THR A 64 -12.70 -3.52 0.66
N ILE A 65 -12.27 -2.71 1.64
CA ILE A 65 -11.43 -1.53 1.39
C ILE A 65 -10.05 -1.98 0.91
N THR A 66 -9.44 -2.92 1.64
CA THR A 66 -8.14 -3.50 1.27
C THR A 66 -8.21 -4.20 -0.09
N GLN A 67 -9.26 -4.99 -0.35
CA GLN A 67 -9.46 -5.64 -1.66
C GLN A 67 -9.57 -4.63 -2.81
N SER A 68 -10.33 -3.55 -2.61
CA SER A 68 -10.47 -2.46 -3.58
C SER A 68 -9.15 -1.77 -3.88
N ASN A 69 -8.36 -1.48 -2.83
CA ASN A 69 -7.05 -0.85 -2.96
C ASN A 69 -6.03 -1.77 -3.66
N LEU A 70 -6.03 -3.06 -3.34
CA LEU A 70 -5.19 -4.06 -3.99
C LEU A 70 -5.54 -4.21 -5.47
N ARG A 71 -6.82 -4.21 -5.84
CA ARG A 71 -7.25 -4.22 -7.26
C ARG A 71 -6.76 -3.00 -8.01
N LYS A 72 -6.87 -1.80 -7.41
CA LYS A 72 -6.34 -0.57 -8.01
C LYS A 72 -4.83 -0.66 -8.20
N LEU A 73 -4.11 -1.16 -7.20
CA LEU A 73 -2.67 -1.36 -7.26
C LEU A 73 -2.28 -2.27 -8.43
N TRP A 74 -2.96 -3.42 -8.57
CA TRP A 74 -2.71 -4.37 -9.65
C TRP A 74 -2.93 -3.78 -11.04
N ASN A 75 -3.99 -2.99 -11.23
CA ASN A 75 -4.23 -2.30 -12.49
C ASN A 75 -3.08 -1.33 -12.84
N ILE A 76 -2.44 -0.70 -11.84
CA ILE A 76 -1.28 0.16 -12.07
C ILE A 76 -0.05 -0.69 -12.41
N MET A 77 0.19 -1.78 -11.67
CA MET A 77 1.31 -2.68 -11.92
C MET A 77 1.24 -3.31 -13.31
N GLU A 78 0.06 -3.72 -13.76
CA GLU A 78 -0.17 -4.27 -15.11
C GLU A 78 0.13 -3.23 -16.19
N LYS A 79 -0.35 -2.00 -16.03
CA LYS A 79 -0.03 -0.89 -16.95
C LYS A 79 1.46 -0.57 -17.00
N GLN A 80 2.20 -0.83 -15.92
CA GLN A 80 3.65 -0.68 -15.85
C GLN A 80 4.41 -1.95 -16.26
N GLY A 81 3.73 -3.03 -16.65
CA GLY A 81 4.36 -4.31 -16.99
C GLY A 81 5.02 -5.03 -15.81
N LEU A 82 4.76 -4.58 -14.57
CA LEU A 82 5.33 -5.14 -13.34
C LEU A 82 4.55 -6.35 -12.82
N ARG A 83 3.34 -6.56 -13.34
CA ARG A 83 2.50 -7.71 -13.00
C ARG A 83 1.86 -8.22 -14.27
N THR A 84 2.22 -9.44 -14.67
CA THR A 84 1.45 -10.22 -15.61
C THR A 84 0.51 -11.08 -14.79
N LEU A 85 -0.80 -10.93 -14.99
CA LEU A 85 -1.72 -11.97 -14.54
C LEU A 85 -1.31 -13.23 -15.32
N ALA A 86 -0.73 -14.21 -14.63
CA ALA A 86 -0.62 -15.53 -15.21
C ALA A 86 -2.06 -16.00 -15.53
N PRO A 87 -2.29 -16.56 -16.74
CA PRO A 87 -3.63 -16.92 -17.23
C PRO A 87 -4.36 -17.90 -16.31
#